data_AF-A0A257NTT2-F1
#
_entry.id   AF-A0A257NTT2-F1
#
_cell.length_a   1.000
_cell.length_b   1.000
_cell.length_c   1.000
_cell.angle_alpha   90.00
_cell.angle_beta   90.00
_cell.angle_gamma   90.00
#
_symmetry.space_group_name_H-M   'P 1'
#
loop_
_entity.id
_entity.type
_entity.pdbx_description
1 polymer ?
#
loop_
_entity_poly.entity_id
_entity_poly.type
_entity_poly.pdbx_seq_one_letter_code
_entity_poly.pdbx_strand_id
1 'polypeptide(L)'
;MTKPHILWFTDISMDDVGEVGGKNASLGELIRSVEPKGVRVPHGFAVTASAYFDYLKETGLDVFIAKTLKGLDTKNLKHLAKAGKAIRDKMRATPLPATLSKEIAAAYAKMEKTYGKNTDVAVRSSATAEDLPGASFAGEQETYLNIRGA
;
A
#
# COMPACT_ATOMS: atom_id res chain seq x y z
N MET A 1 20.08 -0.46 -8.30
CA MET A 1 19.23 0.75 -8.45
C MET A 1 18.20 0.69 -7.34
N THR A 2 18.00 1.77 -6.59
CA THR A 2 16.90 1.89 -5.64
C THR A 2 15.57 1.86 -6.41
N LYS A 3 14.64 1.02 -5.97
CA LYS A 3 13.31 0.93 -6.58
C LYS A 3 12.49 2.18 -6.21
N PRO A 4 11.61 2.68 -7.09
CA PRO A 4 10.80 3.85 -6.81
C PRO A 4 9.77 3.58 -5.69
N HIS A 5 9.43 4.61 -4.89
CA HIS A 5 8.38 4.47 -3.87
C HIS A 5 6.97 4.60 -4.43
N ILE A 6 6.84 5.21 -5.61
CA ILE A 6 5.57 5.44 -6.30
C ILE A 6 5.62 4.82 -7.69
N LEU A 7 4.60 4.04 -8.05
CA LEU A 7 4.38 3.53 -9.40
C LEU A 7 2.99 3.90 -9.89
N TRP A 8 2.89 4.45 -11.11
CA TRP A 8 1.60 4.79 -11.72
C TRP A 8 0.93 3.54 -12.27
N PHE A 9 -0.40 3.45 -12.21
CA PHE A 9 -1.10 2.27 -12.75
C PHE A 9 -0.85 2.06 -14.25
N THR A 10 -0.52 3.11 -15.00
CA THR A 10 -0.13 3.02 -16.41
C THR A 10 1.20 2.29 -16.63
N ASP A 11 2.05 2.26 -15.61
CA ASP A 11 3.41 1.73 -15.66
C ASP A 11 3.51 0.38 -14.92
N ILE A 12 2.38 -0.14 -14.43
CA ILE A 12 2.29 -1.38 -13.65
C ILE A 12 1.79 -2.53 -14.54
N SER A 13 2.31 -3.73 -14.30
CA SER A 13 1.93 -4.98 -14.94
C SER A 13 1.85 -6.14 -13.93
N MET A 14 1.47 -7.34 -14.38
CA MET A 14 1.54 -8.55 -13.55
C MET A 14 2.97 -8.90 -13.10
N ASP A 15 4.00 -8.43 -13.80
CA ASP A 15 5.39 -8.65 -13.38
C ASP A 15 5.73 -7.85 -12.10
N ASP A 16 4.91 -6.87 -11.74
CA ASP A 16 5.12 -5.98 -10.60
C ASP A 16 4.38 -6.42 -9.33
N VAL A 17 3.75 -7.62 -9.29
CA VAL A 17 3.01 -8.13 -8.12
C VAL A 17 3.86 -8.08 -6.83
N GLY A 18 5.15 -8.41 -6.93
CA GLY A 18 6.06 -8.36 -5.79
C GLY A 18 6.31 -6.95 -5.24
N GLU A 19 5.99 -5.92 -6.01
CA GLU A 19 6.22 -4.51 -5.68
C GLU A 19 4.94 -3.76 -5.33
N VAL A 20 3.80 -4.09 -5.95
CA VAL A 20 2.54 -3.34 -5.78
C VAL A 20 1.38 -4.19 -5.29
N GLY A 21 1.55 -5.51 -5.20
CA GLY A 21 0.49 -6.46 -4.85
C GLY A 21 -0.46 -6.78 -5.99
N GLY A 22 -1.22 -7.87 -5.79
CA GLY A 22 -2.08 -8.46 -6.82
C GLY A 22 -3.15 -7.53 -7.37
N LYS A 23 -3.77 -6.72 -6.50
CA LYS A 23 -4.82 -5.78 -6.89
C LYS A 23 -4.32 -4.66 -7.77
N ASN A 24 -3.20 -4.03 -7.40
CA ASN A 24 -2.63 -2.96 -8.20
C ASN A 24 -2.09 -3.48 -9.53
N ALA A 25 -1.44 -4.66 -9.52
CA ALA A 25 -0.96 -5.32 -10.74
C ALA A 25 -2.12 -5.64 -11.71
N SER A 26 -3.18 -6.27 -11.19
CA SER A 26 -4.40 -6.56 -11.96
C SER A 26 -5.09 -5.30 -12.48
N LEU A 27 -5.09 -4.21 -11.70
CA LEU A 27 -5.65 -2.92 -12.12
C LEU A 27 -4.82 -2.29 -13.25
N GLY A 28 -3.49 -2.37 -13.19
CA GLY A 28 -2.60 -1.93 -14.25
C GLY A 28 -2.83 -2.69 -15.56
N GLU A 29 -2.95 -4.02 -15.49
CA GLU A 29 -3.32 -4.84 -16.66
C GLU A 29 -4.70 -4.49 -17.22
N LEU A 30 -5.68 -4.28 -16.33
CA LEU A 30 -7.04 -3.91 -16.74
C LEU A 30 -7.00 -2.61 -17.53
N ILE A 31 -6.37 -1.56 -17.00
CA ILE A 31 -6.18 -0.25 -17.63
C ILE A 31 -5.58 -0.43 -19.03
N ARG A 32 -4.45 -1.13 -19.16
CA ARG A 32 -3.77 -1.36 -20.43
C ARG A 32 -4.62 -2.14 -21.44
N SER A 33 -5.45 -3.05 -20.97
CA SER A 33 -6.26 -3.94 -21.81
C SER A 33 -7.58 -3.32 -22.30
N VAL A 34 -8.16 -2.40 -21.53
CA VAL A 34 -9.53 -1.92 -21.76
C VAL A 34 -9.61 -0.44 -22.14
N GLU A 35 -8.63 0.39 -21.79
CA GLU A 35 -8.61 1.79 -22.21
C GLU A 35 -8.52 1.98 -23.72
N PRO A 36 -7.71 1.21 -24.48
CA PRO A 36 -7.72 1.28 -25.94
C PRO A 36 -9.07 0.91 -26.56
N LYS A 37 -9.94 0.24 -25.79
CA LYS A 37 -11.30 -0.15 -26.19
C LYS A 37 -12.35 0.88 -25.75
N GLY A 38 -11.93 2.02 -25.20
CA GLY A 38 -12.81 3.11 -24.78
C GLY A 38 -13.46 2.91 -23.40
N VAL A 39 -13.05 1.89 -22.63
CA VAL A 39 -13.53 1.70 -21.26
C VAL A 39 -12.75 2.62 -20.33
N ARG A 40 -13.46 3.42 -19.54
CA ARG A 40 -12.85 4.35 -18.59
C ARG A 40 -12.63 3.66 -17.25
N VAL A 41 -11.37 3.61 -16.83
CA VAL A 41 -10.96 3.14 -15.50
C VAL A 41 -10.35 4.33 -14.75
N PRO A 42 -10.66 4.55 -13.46
CA PRO A 42 -9.98 5.59 -12.68
C PRO A 42 -8.49 5.31 -12.57
N HIS A 43 -7.65 6.30 -12.92
CA HIS A 43 -6.20 6.22 -12.72
C HIS A 43 -5.82 6.58 -11.29
N GLY A 44 -4.57 6.27 -10.96
CA GLY A 44 -3.95 6.56 -9.68
C GLY A 44 -2.53 5.99 -9.66
N PHE A 45 -2.02 5.80 -8.44
CA PHE A 45 -0.69 5.26 -8.21
C PHE A 45 -0.70 4.28 -7.03
N ALA A 46 0.28 3.39 -7.02
CA ALA A 46 0.59 2.51 -5.91
C ALA A 46 1.76 3.09 -5.11
N VAL A 47 1.66 3.00 -3.78
CA VAL A 47 2.83 3.10 -2.89
C VAL A 47 3.44 1.71 -2.82
N THR A 48 4.73 1.61 -3.11
CA THR A 48 5.38 0.32 -3.34
C THR A 48 5.74 -0.42 -2.04
N ALA A 49 5.92 -1.74 -2.14
CA ALA A 49 6.43 -2.57 -1.07
C ALA A 49 7.83 -2.12 -0.63
N SER A 50 8.68 -1.68 -1.55
CA SER A 50 9.98 -1.09 -1.21
C SER A 50 9.83 0.15 -0.34
N ALA A 51 8.86 1.04 -0.64
CA ALA A 51 8.58 2.20 0.20
C ALA A 51 8.16 1.80 1.63
N TYR A 52 7.35 0.75 1.76
CA TYR A 52 6.94 0.19 3.05
C TYR A 52 8.14 -0.34 3.84
N PHE A 53 9.02 -1.14 3.22
CA PHE A 53 10.20 -1.67 3.89
C PHE A 53 11.23 -0.60 4.24
N ASP A 54 11.43 0.40 3.37
CA ASP A 54 12.28 1.55 3.65
C ASP A 54 11.74 2.34 4.86
N TYR A 55 10.42 2.58 4.91
CA TYR A 55 9.76 3.19 6.07
C TYR A 55 10.02 2.39 7.36
N LEU A 56 9.83 1.07 7.33
CA LEU A 56 10.04 0.24 8.51
C LEU A 56 11.49 0.31 9.00
N LYS A 57 12.45 0.27 8.09
CA LYS A 57 13.89 0.28 8.38
C LYS A 57 14.37 1.64 8.88
N GLU A 58 13.98 2.73 8.22
CA GLU A 58 14.38 4.10 8.58
C GLU A 58 13.87 4.48 9.98
N THR A 59 12.67 3.99 10.34
CA THR A 59 12.04 4.32 11.62
C THR A 59 12.35 3.31 12.74
N GLY A 60 13.05 2.22 12.44
CA GLY A 60 13.34 1.12 13.37
C GLY A 60 12.10 0.31 13.79
N LEU A 61 11.00 0.45 13.05
CA LEU A 61 9.78 -0.34 13.27
C LEU A 61 10.00 -1.82 12.98
N ASP A 62 10.86 -2.16 12.01
CA ASP A 62 11.26 -3.52 11.71
C ASP A 62 11.83 -4.24 12.95
N VAL A 63 12.77 -3.60 13.66
CA VAL A 63 13.36 -4.12 14.89
C VAL A 63 12.32 -4.23 16.00
N PHE A 64 11.45 -3.23 16.15
CA PHE A 64 10.36 -3.26 17.12
C PHE A 64 9.39 -4.41 16.86
N ILE A 65 8.93 -4.57 15.63
CA ILE A 65 8.01 -5.64 15.20
C ILE A 65 8.66 -7.00 15.45
N ALA A 66 9.90 -7.21 15.01
CA ALA A 66 10.61 -8.47 15.22
C ALA A 66 10.73 -8.80 16.72
N LYS A 67 11.03 -7.81 17.56
CA LYS A 67 11.10 -7.98 19.02
C LYS A 67 9.74 -8.31 19.63
N THR A 68 8.67 -7.66 19.18
CA THR A 68 7.30 -7.88 19.68
C THR A 68 6.76 -9.25 19.29
N LEU A 69 7.13 -9.76 18.11
CA LEU A 69 6.72 -11.08 17.63
C LEU A 69 7.61 -12.23 18.13
N LYS A 70 8.81 -11.93 18.66
CA LYS A 70 9.74 -12.97 19.13
C LYS A 70 9.14 -13.79 20.27
N GLY A 71 9.01 -15.10 20.05
CA GLY A 71 8.46 -16.04 21.04
C GLY A 71 6.95 -15.92 21.24
N LEU A 72 6.23 -15.26 20.31
CA LEU A 72 4.79 -15.13 20.37
C LEU A 72 4.11 -16.49 20.16
N ASP A 73 3.28 -16.89 21.11
CA ASP A 73 2.41 -18.06 20.98
C ASP A 73 1.18 -17.71 20.15
N THR A 74 1.11 -18.24 18.93
CA THR A 74 0.01 -18.01 17.99
C THR A 74 -1.28 -18.75 18.36
N LYS A 75 -1.25 -19.66 19.34
CA LYS A 75 -2.45 -20.32 19.85
C LYS A 75 -3.09 -19.54 21.01
N ASN A 76 -2.38 -18.56 21.56
CA ASN A 76 -2.88 -17.70 22.62
C ASN A 76 -3.44 -16.39 22.05
N LEU A 77 -4.76 -16.35 21.88
CA LEU A 77 -5.48 -15.19 21.33
C LEU A 77 -5.23 -13.89 22.10
N LYS A 78 -5.02 -13.95 23.43
CA LYS A 78 -4.74 -12.75 24.23
C LYS A 78 -3.35 -12.20 23.93
N HIS A 79 -2.36 -13.07 23.76
CA HIS A 79 -1.00 -12.67 23.39
C HIS A 79 -0.98 -12.09 21.98
N LEU A 80 -1.64 -12.74 21.02
CA LEU A 80 -1.81 -12.23 19.66
C LEU A 80 -2.45 -10.84 19.64
N ALA A 81 -3.57 -10.65 20.33
CA ALA A 81 -4.28 -9.38 20.37
C ALA A 81 -3.42 -8.26 20.97
N LYS A 82 -2.68 -8.56 22.05
CA LYS A 82 -1.77 -7.61 22.71
C LYS A 82 -0.61 -7.22 21.79
N ALA A 83 0.04 -8.18 21.15
CA ALA A 83 1.16 -7.94 20.23
C ALA A 83 0.70 -7.14 19.00
N GLY A 84 -0.41 -7.55 18.38
CA GLY A 84 -0.98 -6.86 17.22
C GLY A 84 -1.40 -5.42 17.54
N LYS A 85 -2.00 -5.18 18.71
CA LYS A 85 -2.33 -3.82 19.18
C LYS A 85 -1.07 -2.97 19.33
N ALA A 86 -0.04 -3.50 20.00
CA ALA A 86 1.21 -2.76 20.22
C ALA A 86 1.88 -2.37 18.89
N ILE A 87 1.90 -3.26 17.90
CA ILE A 87 2.44 -2.98 16.57
C ILE A 87 1.61 -1.90 15.87
N ARG A 88 0.28 -2.04 15.80
CA ARG A 88 -0.58 -1.04 15.15
C ARG A 88 -0.48 0.34 15.80
N ASP A 89 -0.48 0.40 17.13
CA ASP A 89 -0.35 1.66 17.87
C ASP A 89 0.99 2.33 17.56
N LYS A 90 2.08 1.54 17.56
CA LYS A 90 3.42 2.07 17.27
C LYS A 90 3.54 2.54 15.81
N MET A 91 2.98 1.81 14.85
CA MET A 91 2.93 2.22 13.45
C MET A 91 2.14 3.52 13.26
N ARG A 92 0.98 3.66 13.91
CA ARG A 92 0.16 4.90 13.84
C ARG A 92 0.83 6.11 14.47
N ALA A 93 1.63 5.89 15.51
CA ALA A 93 2.37 6.96 16.20
C ALA A 93 3.70 7.33 15.52
N THR A 94 4.16 6.53 14.55
CA THR A 94 5.43 6.78 13.87
C THR A 94 5.15 7.58 12.59
N PRO A 95 5.73 8.78 12.44
CA PRO A 95 5.51 9.59 11.24
C PRO A 95 6.16 8.96 10.02
N LEU A 96 5.59 9.23 8.84
CA LEU A 96 6.22 8.86 7.57
C LEU A 96 7.52 9.65 7.38
N PRO A 97 8.56 9.03 6.80
CA PRO A 97 9.76 9.73 6.34
C PRO A 97 9.40 10.90 5.44
N ALA A 98 10.15 12.00 5.58
CA ALA A 98 9.86 13.23 4.85
C ALA A 98 9.92 13.02 3.33
N THR A 99 10.82 12.15 2.85
CA THR A 99 10.93 11.78 1.44
C THR A 99 9.66 11.09 0.95
N LEU A 100 9.24 10.00 1.61
CA LEU A 100 8.04 9.26 1.24
C LEU A 100 6.78 10.13 1.27
N SER A 101 6.62 10.95 2.31
CA SER A 101 5.50 11.89 2.44
C SER A 101 5.46 12.89 1.27
N LYS A 102 6.61 13.46 0.88
CA LYS A 102 6.71 14.37 -0.26
C LYS A 102 6.39 13.70 -1.59
N GLU A 103 6.84 12.46 -1.79
CA GLU A 103 6.57 11.73 -3.03
C GLU A 103 5.09 11.38 -3.19
N ILE A 104 4.43 10.94 -2.10
CA ILE A 104 2.98 10.71 -2.09
C ILE A 104 2.21 12.01 -2.37
N ALA A 105 2.59 13.11 -1.70
CA ALA A 105 1.95 14.41 -1.91
C ALA A 105 2.12 14.92 -3.35
N ALA A 106 3.31 14.74 -3.94
CA ALA A 106 3.57 15.11 -5.33
C ALA A 106 2.75 14.25 -6.32
N ALA A 107 2.61 12.95 -6.06
CA ALA A 107 1.80 12.06 -6.87
C ALA A 107 0.30 12.43 -6.79
N TYR A 108 -0.21 12.71 -5.60
CA TYR A 108 -1.57 13.21 -5.40
C TYR A 108 -1.80 14.56 -6.12
N ALA A 109 -0.89 15.53 -5.99
CA ALA A 109 -0.98 16.80 -6.70
C ALA A 109 -0.94 16.64 -8.23
N LYS A 110 -0.27 15.59 -8.74
CA LYS A 110 -0.34 15.24 -10.17
C LYS A 110 -1.72 14.69 -10.56
N MET A 111 -2.38 13.90 -9.71
CA MET A 111 -3.76 13.47 -9.93
C MET A 111 -4.74 14.66 -9.95
N GLU A 112 -4.55 15.65 -9.08
CA GLU A 112 -5.41 16.85 -9.05
C GLU A 112 -5.38 17.63 -10.38
N LYS A 113 -4.28 17.60 -11.13
CA LYS A 113 -4.21 18.22 -12.46
C LYS A 113 -5.13 17.55 -13.47
N THR A 114 -5.44 16.28 -13.28
CA THR A 114 -6.31 15.49 -14.16
C THR A 114 -7.75 15.49 -13.69
N TYR A 115 -7.98 15.32 -12.39
CA TYR A 115 -9.31 15.12 -11.81
C TYR A 115 -9.89 16.36 -11.12
N GLY A 116 -9.12 17.44 -11.05
CA GLY A 116 -9.50 18.69 -10.39
C GLY A 116 -8.86 18.85 -9.01
N LYS A 117 -8.75 20.10 -8.57
CA LYS A 117 -8.22 20.44 -7.25
C LYS A 117 -9.06 19.78 -6.15
N ASN A 118 -8.40 19.22 -5.15
CA ASN A 118 -9.01 18.53 -4.02
C ASN A 118 -9.88 17.33 -4.42
N THR A 119 -9.45 16.61 -5.47
CA THR A 119 -10.13 15.40 -5.95
C THR A 119 -10.15 14.33 -4.85
N ASP A 120 -11.28 13.66 -4.69
CA ASP A 120 -11.40 12.54 -3.77
C ASP A 120 -10.72 11.28 -4.32
N VAL A 121 -10.08 10.53 -3.42
CA VAL A 121 -9.40 9.28 -3.74
C VAL A 121 -9.89 8.15 -2.85
N ALA A 122 -9.78 6.93 -3.37
CA ALA A 122 -9.89 5.70 -2.59
C ALA A 122 -8.49 5.21 -2.23
N VAL A 123 -8.19 5.09 -0.93
CA VAL A 123 -6.96 4.49 -0.42
C VAL A 123 -7.24 3.03 -0.10
N ARG A 124 -6.62 2.12 -0.86
CA ARG A 124 -6.90 0.68 -0.81
C ARG A 124 -5.62 -0.09 -0.53
N SER A 125 -5.71 -1.12 0.31
CA SER A 125 -4.62 -2.07 0.50
C SER A 125 -4.50 -3.02 -0.69
N SER A 126 -3.25 -3.38 -1.00
CA SER A 126 -2.85 -4.34 -2.04
C SER A 126 -1.57 -5.01 -1.57
N ALA A 127 -1.69 -6.14 -0.88
CA ALA A 127 -0.57 -6.92 -0.38
C ALA A 127 0.05 -7.81 -1.47
N THR A 128 1.35 -8.05 -1.32
CA THR A 128 2.18 -8.79 -2.30
C THR A 128 1.90 -10.30 -2.33
N ALA A 129 1.25 -10.84 -1.30
CA ALA A 129 0.96 -12.27 -1.15
C ALA A 129 -0.52 -12.64 -1.41
N GLU A 130 -1.33 -11.70 -1.91
CA GLU A 130 -2.78 -11.91 -2.10
C GLU A 130 -3.12 -12.99 -3.13
N ASP A 131 -2.22 -13.25 -4.08
CA ASP A 131 -2.45 -14.19 -5.19
C ASP A 131 -1.77 -15.56 -4.96
N LEU A 132 -1.37 -15.89 -3.72
CA LEU A 132 -0.88 -17.24 -3.42
C LEU A 132 -2.03 -18.26 -3.56
N PRO A 133 -1.88 -19.34 -4.36
CA PRO A 133 -2.90 -20.36 -4.50
C PRO A 133 -3.30 -20.94 -3.13
N GLY A 134 -4.56 -20.74 -2.75
CA GLY A 134 -5.11 -21.23 -1.47
C GLY A 134 -5.08 -20.24 -0.30
N ALA A 135 -4.59 -19.03 -0.48
CA ALA A 135 -4.71 -17.95 0.51
C ALA A 135 -5.85 -16.99 0.11
N SER A 136 -6.81 -16.78 1.01
CA SER A 136 -7.85 -15.76 0.86
C SER A 136 -7.78 -14.81 2.05
N PHE A 137 -7.55 -13.53 1.76
CA PHE A 137 -7.48 -12.46 2.76
C PHE A 137 -8.76 -11.60 2.74
N ALA A 138 -9.88 -12.18 2.33
CA ALA A 138 -11.15 -11.49 2.21
C ALA A 138 -11.60 -10.95 3.59
N GLY A 139 -11.82 -9.64 3.66
CA GLY A 139 -12.26 -8.96 4.89
C GLY A 139 -11.15 -8.55 5.87
N GLU A 140 -9.88 -8.88 5.59
CA GLU A 140 -8.74 -8.43 6.43
C GLU A 140 -8.18 -7.06 6.01
N GLN A 141 -8.71 -6.51 4.92
CA GLN A 141 -8.11 -5.38 4.22
C GLN A 141 -8.89 -4.10 4.41
N GLU A 142 -8.20 -3.07 4.89
CA GLU A 142 -8.77 -1.75 5.06
C GLU A 142 -8.88 -1.02 3.71
N THR A 143 -10.00 -0.34 3.50
CA THR A 143 -10.24 0.58 2.38
C THR A 143 -10.87 1.85 2.93
N TYR A 144 -10.32 2.98 2.51
CA TYR A 144 -10.81 4.30 2.88
C TYR A 144 -11.29 5.01 1.63
N LEU A 145 -12.52 5.50 1.64
CA LEU A 145 -13.17 6.15 0.50
C LEU A 145 -13.35 7.64 0.77
N ASN A 146 -13.50 8.41 -0.30
CA ASN A 146 -13.75 9.86 -0.25
C ASN A 146 -12.68 10.64 0.52
N ILE A 147 -11.43 10.17 0.45
CA ILE A 147 -10.30 10.81 1.12
C ILE A 147 -9.83 11.98 0.26
N ARG A 148 -9.52 13.10 0.92
CA ARG A 148 -9.05 14.33 0.29
C ARG A 148 -7.76 14.77 0.96
N GLY A 149 -6.81 15.26 0.17
CA GLY A 149 -5.61 15.91 0.68
C GLY A 149 -5.92 17.32 1.18
N ALA A 150 -5.37 17.69 2.33
CA ALA A 150 -5.32 19.08 2.79
C ALA A 150 -4.00 19.73 2.32
#